data_AF-A0A2S1LR71-F1
#
_entry.id   AF-A0A2S1LR71-F1
#
_cell.length_a   1.000
_cell.length_b   1.000
_cell.length_c   1.000
_cell.angle_alpha   90.00
_cell.angle_beta   90.00
_cell.angle_gamma   90.00
#
_symmetry.space_group_name_H-M   'P 1'
#
loop_
_entity.id
_entity.type
_entity.pdbx_description
1 polymer ?
#
loop_
_entity_poly.entity_id
_entity_poly.type
_entity_poly.pdbx_seq_one_letter_code
_entity_poly.pdbx_strand_id
1 'polypeptide(L)'
;MGLFSSSKEKIKKEYAEINTTYGGELSKDIKEYYNDLKAEYYEHTALHHDFKQFTKLILPKLTQEEATQLTHFIKGFQTIDGCAKNGIEALHQLERMNEKRVRQALRELEY
;
A
#
# COMPACT_ATOMS: atom_id res chain seq x y z
N MET A 1 1.50 -47.56 13.62
CA MET A 1 1.43 -46.08 13.70
C MET A 1 2.85 -45.55 13.88
N GLY A 2 3.54 -44.98 12.87
CA GLY A 2 4.90 -44.50 13.17
C GLY A 2 5.83 -43.96 12.07
N LEU A 3 5.47 -44.02 10.78
CA LEU A 3 6.38 -43.49 9.72
C LEU A 3 5.78 -42.31 8.93
N PHE A 4 4.46 -42.22 8.82
CA PHE A 4 3.80 -41.13 8.09
C PHE A 4 3.52 -39.88 8.95
N SER A 5 3.53 -39.97 10.28
CA SER A 5 3.33 -38.81 11.18
C SER A 5 4.58 -37.94 11.26
N SER A 6 5.76 -38.53 11.41
CA SER A 6 7.03 -37.79 11.51
C SER A 6 7.42 -37.07 10.21
N SER A 7 7.10 -37.67 9.06
CA SER A 7 7.31 -37.02 7.75
C SER A 7 6.37 -35.83 7.54
N LYS A 8 5.09 -35.96 7.95
CA LYS A 8 4.12 -34.85 7.90
C LYS A 8 4.50 -33.69 8.83
N GLU A 9 5.00 -33.98 10.03
CA GLU A 9 5.49 -32.96 10.96
C GLU A 9 6.73 -32.24 10.43
N LYS A 10 7.67 -32.95 9.79
CA LYS A 10 8.81 -32.33 9.12
C LYS A 10 8.39 -31.40 7.98
N ILE A 11 7.48 -31.86 7.11
CA ILE A 11 6.95 -31.04 6.02
C ILE A 11 6.23 -29.80 6.56
N LYS A 12 5.48 -29.92 7.65
CA LYS A 12 4.80 -28.79 8.30
C LYS A 12 5.80 -27.77 8.85
N LYS A 13 6.89 -28.24 9.48
CA LYS A 13 7.96 -27.38 9.99
C LYS A 13 8.72 -26.68 8.87
N GLU A 14 9.16 -27.42 7.84
CA GLU A 14 9.81 -26.82 6.66
C GLU A 14 8.92 -25.78 5.99
N TYR A 15 7.62 -26.08 5.81
CA TYR A 15 6.68 -25.13 5.24
C TYR A 15 6.56 -23.86 6.08
N ALA A 16 6.48 -23.99 7.41
CA ALA A 16 6.37 -22.83 8.29
C ALA A 16 7.69 -22.04 8.39
N GLU A 17 8.86 -22.68 8.34
CA GLU A 17 10.18 -22.00 8.25
C GLU A 17 10.32 -21.20 6.94
N ILE A 18 9.93 -21.79 5.82
CA ILE A 18 9.90 -21.11 4.52
C ILE A 18 8.94 -19.91 4.59
N ASN A 19 7.73 -20.13 5.10
CA ASN A 19 6.69 -19.08 5.14
C ASN A 19 7.05 -17.94 6.11
N THR A 20 7.79 -18.21 7.18
CA THR A 20 8.30 -17.18 8.10
C THR A 20 9.47 -16.41 7.51
N THR A 21 10.37 -17.08 6.80
CA THR A 21 11.49 -16.42 6.10
C THR A 21 10.98 -15.52 4.98
N TYR A 22 10.23 -16.08 4.02
CA TYR A 22 9.65 -15.32 2.91
C TYR A 22 8.65 -14.27 3.39
N GLY A 23 7.86 -14.58 4.42
CA GLY A 23 6.92 -13.63 4.99
C GLY A 23 7.61 -12.47 5.70
N GLY A 24 8.77 -12.69 6.32
CA GLY A 24 9.60 -11.65 6.91
C GLY A 24 10.18 -10.71 5.87
N GLU A 25 10.78 -11.27 4.81
CA GLU A 25 11.29 -10.51 3.66
C GLU A 25 10.19 -9.72 2.97
N LEU A 26 9.05 -10.35 2.66
CA LEU A 26 7.89 -9.68 2.08
C LEU A 26 7.35 -8.55 2.98
N SER A 27 7.40 -8.71 4.31
CA SER A 27 7.00 -7.64 5.23
C SER A 27 7.93 -6.44 5.14
N LYS A 28 9.23 -6.68 4.96
CA LYS A 28 10.23 -5.64 4.77
C LYS A 28 10.00 -4.90 3.45
N ASP A 29 9.80 -5.63 2.36
CA ASP A 29 9.55 -5.05 1.03
C ASP A 29 8.26 -4.21 1.03
N ILE A 30 7.16 -4.73 1.58
CA ILE A 30 5.90 -3.98 1.69
C ILE A 30 6.10 -2.68 2.48
N LYS A 31 6.89 -2.72 3.54
CA LYS A 31 7.17 -1.55 4.38
C LYS A 31 8.02 -0.51 3.66
N GLU A 32 9.02 -0.94 2.90
CA GLU A 32 9.83 -0.04 2.05
C GLU A 32 8.93 0.64 1.01
N TYR A 33 8.16 -0.15 0.23
CA TYR A 33 7.21 0.41 -0.74
C TYR A 33 6.17 1.33 -0.12
N TYR A 34 5.67 1.00 1.08
CA TYR A 34 4.74 1.87 1.80
C TYR A 34 5.37 3.20 2.18
N ASN A 35 6.61 3.19 2.69
CA ASN A 35 7.29 4.42 3.10
C ASN A 35 7.62 5.31 1.89
N ASP A 36 8.07 4.72 0.80
CA ASP A 36 8.40 5.45 -0.43
C ASP A 36 7.15 6.10 -1.02
N LEU A 37 6.08 5.32 -1.21
CA LEU A 37 4.81 5.84 -1.75
C LEU A 37 4.21 6.91 -0.84
N LYS A 38 4.33 6.75 0.48
CA LYS A 38 3.86 7.72 1.46
C LYS A 38 4.67 9.02 1.40
N ALA A 39 5.98 8.94 1.29
CA ALA A 39 6.85 10.11 1.18
C ALA A 39 6.52 10.91 -0.09
N GLU A 40 6.47 10.23 -1.25
CA GLU A 40 6.11 10.85 -2.53
C GLU A 40 4.71 11.49 -2.47
N TYR A 41 3.73 10.81 -1.90
CA TYR A 41 2.38 11.35 -1.75
C TYR A 41 2.36 12.62 -0.91
N TYR A 42 3.05 12.65 0.24
CA TYR A 42 3.08 13.84 1.10
C TYR A 42 3.80 15.03 0.45
N GLU A 43 4.89 14.78 -0.29
CA GLU A 43 5.57 15.82 -1.07
C GLU A 43 4.63 16.44 -2.12
N HIS A 44 3.86 15.61 -2.81
CA HIS A 44 2.88 16.07 -3.80
C HIS A 44 1.61 16.69 -3.19
N THR A 45 1.28 16.38 -1.93
CA THR A 45 0.09 16.94 -1.27
C THR A 45 0.22 18.45 -1.06
N ALA A 46 1.43 18.95 -0.78
CA ALA A 46 1.71 20.39 -0.68
C ALA A 46 1.46 21.10 -2.02
N LEU A 47 1.95 20.52 -3.12
CA LEU A 47 1.69 21.01 -4.49
C LEU A 47 0.20 21.00 -4.83
N HIS A 48 -0.56 20.02 -4.36
CA HIS A 48 -2.01 19.97 -4.55
C HIS A 48 -2.73 21.16 -3.89
N HIS A 49 -2.28 21.57 -2.69
CA HIS A 49 -2.83 22.74 -2.01
C HIS A 49 -2.59 24.02 -2.82
N ASP A 50 -1.35 24.23 -3.25
CA ASP A 50 -0.95 25.41 -4.03
C ASP A 50 -1.66 25.45 -5.38
N PHE A 51 -1.78 24.31 -6.06
CA PHE A 51 -2.53 24.17 -7.30
C PHE A 51 -4.01 24.51 -7.12
N LYS A 52 -4.63 24.08 -6.01
CA LYS A 52 -6.03 24.39 -5.69
C LYS A 52 -6.24 25.88 -5.42
N GLN A 53 -5.27 26.57 -4.81
CA GLN A 53 -5.35 28.02 -4.62
C GLN A 53 -5.16 28.76 -5.95
N PHE A 54 -4.17 28.34 -6.75
CA PHE A 54 -3.90 28.92 -8.06
C PHE A 54 -5.10 28.81 -9.01
N THR A 55 -5.73 27.64 -9.07
CA THR A 55 -6.90 27.41 -9.91
C THR A 55 -8.09 28.30 -9.52
N LYS A 56 -8.29 28.61 -8.24
CA LYS A 56 -9.32 29.58 -7.80
C LYS A 56 -9.06 31.00 -8.31
N LEU A 57 -7.78 31.39 -8.46
CA LEU A 57 -7.39 32.71 -8.96
C LEU A 57 -7.52 32.81 -10.48
N ILE A 58 -7.40 31.69 -11.19
CA ILE A 58 -7.44 31.64 -12.66
C ILE A 58 -8.84 31.39 -13.20
N LEU A 59 -9.65 30.55 -12.56
CA LEU A 59 -11.02 30.23 -12.99
C LEU A 59 -11.88 31.45 -13.39
N PRO A 60 -11.91 32.57 -12.64
CA PRO A 60 -12.71 33.73 -13.02
C PRO A 60 -12.14 34.55 -14.18
N LYS A 61 -10.91 34.27 -14.63
CA LYS A 61 -10.22 34.94 -15.74
C LYS A 61 -10.29 34.17 -17.05
N LEU A 62 -10.81 32.95 -17.01
CA LEU A 62 -10.91 32.05 -18.16
C LEU A 62 -12.23 32.24 -18.90
N THR A 63 -12.25 31.88 -20.17
CA THR A 63 -13.48 31.69 -20.92
C THR A 63 -14.26 30.49 -20.37
N GLN A 64 -15.56 30.41 -20.68
CA GLN A 64 -16.43 29.32 -20.22
C GLN A 64 -15.90 27.93 -20.64
N GLU A 65 -15.39 27.80 -21.87
CA GLU A 65 -14.83 26.54 -22.37
C GLU A 65 -13.54 26.16 -21.62
N GLU A 66 -12.61 27.10 -21.45
CA GLU A 66 -11.37 26.88 -20.71
C GLU A 66 -11.62 26.54 -19.23
N ALA A 67 -12.57 27.21 -18.58
CA ALA A 67 -12.96 26.91 -17.21
C ALA A 67 -13.55 25.49 -17.08
N THR A 68 -14.31 25.05 -18.09
CA THR A 68 -14.90 23.71 -18.13
C THR A 68 -13.82 22.64 -18.31
N GLN A 69 -12.87 22.85 -19.22
CA GLN A 69 -11.71 21.97 -19.40
C GLN A 69 -10.84 21.90 -18.14
N LEU A 70 -10.51 23.05 -17.54
CA LEU A 70 -9.73 23.11 -16.31
C LEU A 70 -10.43 22.35 -15.16
N THR A 71 -11.74 22.49 -15.02
CA THR A 71 -12.52 21.78 -14.01
C THR A 71 -12.50 20.26 -14.26
N HIS A 72 -12.53 19.82 -15.51
CA HIS A 72 -12.39 18.40 -15.86
C HIS A 72 -11.02 17.85 -15.44
N PHE A 73 -9.94 18.60 -15.71
CA PHE A 73 -8.59 18.20 -15.27
C PHE A 73 -8.45 18.18 -13.75
N ILE A 74 -9.00 19.16 -13.03
CA ILE A 74 -9.01 19.18 -11.56
C ILE A 74 -9.69 17.92 -11.00
N LYS A 75 -10.83 17.52 -11.56
CA LYS A 75 -11.52 16.28 -11.16
C LYS A 75 -10.67 15.04 -11.43
N GLY A 76 -10.02 14.97 -12.59
CA GLY A 76 -9.09 13.89 -12.92
C GLY A 76 -7.94 13.78 -11.91
N PHE A 77 -7.33 14.91 -11.55
CA PHE A 77 -6.28 14.98 -10.53
C PHE A 77 -6.76 14.54 -9.15
N GLN A 78 -7.96 14.93 -8.73
CA GLN A 78 -8.55 14.49 -7.47
C GLN A 78 -8.78 12.97 -7.43
N THR A 79 -9.18 12.38 -8.56
CA THR A 79 -9.31 10.92 -8.66
C THR A 79 -7.96 10.22 -8.54
N ILE A 80 -6.92 10.74 -9.20
CA ILE A 80 -5.55 10.19 -9.10
C ILE A 80 -5.04 10.28 -7.66
N ASP A 81 -5.22 11.43 -7.01
CA ASP A 81 -4.86 11.65 -5.61
C ASP A 81 -5.58 10.66 -4.67
N GLY A 82 -6.88 10.44 -4.90
CA GLY A 82 -7.66 9.42 -4.19
C GLY A 82 -7.15 8.00 -4.42
N CYS A 83 -6.77 7.64 -5.66
CA CYS A 83 -6.17 6.34 -5.97
C CYS A 83 -4.82 6.15 -5.26
N ALA A 84 -3.97 7.18 -5.22
CA ALA A 84 -2.69 7.13 -4.52
C ALA A 84 -2.88 6.92 -3.01
N LYS A 85 -3.80 7.68 -2.39
CA LYS A 85 -4.17 7.50 -0.99
C LYS A 85 -4.69 6.09 -0.70
N ASN A 86 -5.58 5.57 -1.55
CA ASN A 86 -6.10 4.20 -1.41
C ASN A 86 -4.98 3.16 -1.55
N GLY A 87 -4.00 3.39 -2.43
CA GLY A 87 -2.82 2.53 -2.57
C GLY A 87 -1.97 2.47 -1.30
N ILE A 88 -1.73 3.62 -0.66
CA ILE A 88 -1.03 3.70 0.63
C ILE A 88 -1.79 2.93 1.71
N GLU A 89 -3.11 3.12 1.80
CA GLU A 89 -3.95 2.41 2.76
C GLU A 89 -3.97 0.90 2.51
N ALA A 90 -4.01 0.47 1.24
CA ALA A 90 -3.96 -0.93 0.84
C ALA A 90 -2.63 -1.58 1.22
N LEU A 91 -1.49 -0.91 0.97
CA LEU A 91 -0.16 -1.38 1.37
C LEU A 91 -0.04 -1.52 2.89
N HIS A 92 -0.55 -0.54 3.65
CA HIS A 92 -0.59 -0.59 5.11
C HIS A 92 -1.43 -1.79 5.60
N GLN A 93 -2.57 -2.07 4.96
CA GLN A 93 -3.37 -3.25 5.30
C GLN A 93 -2.65 -4.55 4.96
N LEU A 94 -1.97 -4.60 3.82
CA LEU A 94 -1.17 -5.74 3.35
C LEU A 94 -0.05 -6.06 4.33
N GLU A 95 0.70 -5.05 4.80
CA GLU A 95 1.73 -5.17 5.83
C GLU A 95 1.15 -5.85 7.08
N ARG A 96 0.06 -5.28 7.62
CA ARG A 96 -0.59 -5.82 8.83
C ARG A 96 -1.11 -7.24 8.66
N MET A 97 -1.64 -7.58 7.49
CA MET A 97 -2.08 -8.94 7.19
C MET A 97 -0.90 -9.90 7.11
N ASN A 98 0.19 -9.50 6.47
CA ASN A 98 1.39 -10.32 6.33
C ASN A 98 2.06 -10.56 7.69
N GLU A 99 2.20 -9.54 8.53
CA GLU A 99 2.71 -9.69 9.89
C GLU A 99 1.88 -10.69 10.71
N LYS A 100 0.55 -10.62 10.62
CA LYS A 100 -0.34 -11.57 11.31
C LYS A 100 -0.12 -12.99 10.84
N ARG A 101 0.04 -13.20 9.52
CA ARG A 101 0.32 -14.53 8.94
C ARG A 101 1.67 -15.07 9.41
N VAL A 102 2.72 -14.25 9.40
CA VAL A 102 4.05 -14.64 9.89
C VAL A 102 4.01 -15.00 11.37
N ARG A 103 3.37 -14.19 12.22
CA ARG A 103 3.22 -14.50 13.65
C ARG A 103 2.43 -15.78 13.90
N GLN A 104 1.43 -16.08 13.07
CA GLN A 104 0.71 -17.34 13.15
C GLN A 104 1.59 -18.52 12.75
N ALA A 105 2.33 -18.42 11.65
CA ALA A 105 3.27 -19.45 11.21
C ALA A 105 4.37 -19.73 12.24
N LEU A 106 4.88 -18.69 12.93
CA LEU A 106 5.83 -18.85 14.04
C LEU A 106 5.23 -19.63 15.21
N ARG A 107 4.00 -19.31 15.62
CA ARG A 107 3.33 -20.09 16.68
C ARG A 107 3.13 -21.55 16.28
N GLU A 108 2.84 -21.82 15.02
CA GLU A 108 2.68 -23.19 14.51
C GLU A 108 3.99 -23.98 14.44
N LEU A 109 5.16 -23.33 14.55
CA LEU A 109 6.48 -23.97 14.70
C LEU A 109 6.81 -24.29 16.17
N GLU A 110 6.32 -23.48 17.10
CA GLU A 110 6.56 -23.61 18.54
C GLU A 110 5.74 -24.74 19.20
N TYR A 111 4.66 -25.19 18.54
CA TYR A 111 3.78 -26.31 18.94
C TYR A 111 3.99 -27.55 18.06
#